data_AF-A0A0N8VMV7-F1
#
_entry.id   AF-A0A0N8VMV7-F1
#
_cell.length_a   1.000
_cell.length_b   1.000
_cell.length_c   1.000
_cell.angle_alpha   90.00
_cell.angle_beta   90.00
_cell.angle_gamma   90.00
#
_symmetry.space_group_name_H-M   'P 1'
#
loop_
_entity.id
_entity.type
_entity.pdbx_description
1 polymer ?
#
loop_
_entity_poly.entity_id
_entity_poly.type
_entity_poly.pdbx_seq_one_letter_code
_entity_poly.pdbx_strand_id
1 'polypeptide(L)'
;MNLDEIIKIEDLYLLKNTHRYEIQLIEGLKKDVHWISLSDVEKLEFRTKELMKKYIFKEAYSDLIILYEESIVKLNKLMIEFLDEVSSVVFNHENTSGEEFVLFRLKNMIYIELFALNKRLNLKYSGHVLFEEVVEPIFNELENTTFYEQYKLQDLRDTYKSVLDLYKKDPYKKN
;
A
#
# COMPACT_ATOMS: atom_id res chain seq x y z
N MET A 1 10.29 -3.90 19.65
CA MET A 1 9.90 -5.22 20.19
C MET A 1 9.64 -6.12 19.01
N ASN A 2 10.28 -7.28 18.95
CA ASN A 2 10.09 -8.25 17.87
C ASN A 2 8.95 -9.23 18.20
N LEU A 3 8.58 -10.09 17.25
CA LEU A 3 7.46 -11.02 17.41
C LEU A 3 7.71 -12.03 18.55
N ASP A 4 8.94 -12.50 18.71
CA ASP A 4 9.33 -13.47 19.75
C ASP A 4 9.16 -12.91 21.17
N GLU A 5 9.47 -11.63 21.36
CA GLU A 5 9.25 -10.92 22.62
C GLU A 5 7.75 -10.82 22.94
N ILE A 6 6.90 -10.55 21.94
CA ILE A 6 5.44 -10.46 22.12
C ILE A 6 4.83 -11.81 22.46
N ILE A 7 5.27 -12.89 21.80
CA ILE A 7 4.80 -14.26 22.10
C ILE A 7 5.11 -14.63 23.55
N LYS A 8 6.32 -14.32 24.04
CA LYS A 8 6.69 -14.56 25.44
C LYS A 8 5.80 -13.76 26.42
N ILE A 9 5.43 -12.53 26.08
CA ILE A 9 4.51 -11.72 26.89
C ILE A 9 3.11 -12.35 26.89
N GLU A 10 2.61 -12.78 25.73
CA GLU A 10 1.31 -13.45 25.58
C GLU A 10 1.23 -14.72 26.45
N ASP A 11 2.23 -15.60 26.36
CA ASP A 11 2.30 -16.85 27.14
C ASP A 11 2.27 -16.59 28.66
N LEU A 12 3.01 -15.58 29.12
CA LEU A 12 3.01 -15.17 30.53
C LEU A 12 1.64 -14.66 30.99
N TYR A 13 0.91 -13.96 30.14
CA TYR A 13 -0.41 -13.40 30.46
C TYR A 13 -1.50 -14.46 30.42
N LEU A 14 -1.41 -15.46 29.54
CA LEU A 14 -2.36 -16.58 29.50
C LEU A 14 -2.25 -17.48 30.74
N LEU A 15 -1.03 -17.66 31.29
CA LEU A 15 -0.81 -18.48 32.49
C LEU A 15 -1.35 -17.88 33.79
N LYS A 16 -1.63 -16.57 33.83
CA LYS A 16 -1.91 -15.83 35.08
C LYS A 16 -3.37 -15.47 35.34
N ASN A 17 -4.35 -16.04 34.61
CA ASN A 17 -5.77 -15.64 34.70
C ASN A 17 -5.96 -14.12 34.51
N THR A 18 -5.22 -13.55 33.55
CA THR A 18 -5.14 -12.11 33.32
C THR A 18 -6.41 -11.56 32.67
N HIS A 19 -6.66 -10.25 32.82
CA HIS A 19 -7.88 -9.64 32.32
C HIS A 19 -7.98 -9.76 30.79
N ARG A 20 -9.15 -10.13 30.26
CA ARG A 20 -9.36 -10.36 28.81
C ARG A 20 -8.90 -9.22 27.90
N TYR A 21 -9.00 -7.97 28.38
CA TYR A 21 -8.60 -6.78 27.62
C TYR A 21 -7.07 -6.69 27.45
N GLU A 22 -6.29 -7.16 28.43
CA GLU A 22 -4.83 -7.17 28.32
C GLU A 22 -4.38 -8.18 27.24
N ILE A 23 -5.01 -9.35 27.20
CA ILE A 23 -4.78 -10.35 26.16
C ILE A 23 -5.12 -9.78 24.78
N GLN A 24 -6.27 -9.09 24.63
CA GLN A 24 -6.65 -8.45 23.37
C GLN A 24 -5.66 -7.38 22.90
N LEU A 25 -5.06 -6.61 23.82
CA LEU A 25 -4.04 -5.63 23.48
C LEU A 25 -2.75 -6.31 22.97
N ILE A 26 -2.35 -7.41 23.60
CA ILE A 26 -1.19 -8.20 23.18
C ILE A 26 -1.44 -8.83 21.80
N GLU A 27 -2.61 -9.43 21.58
CA GLU A 27 -3.01 -9.97 20.28
C GLU A 27 -3.02 -8.91 19.18
N GLY A 28 -3.52 -7.71 19.48
CA GLY A 28 -3.49 -6.57 18.56
C GLY A 28 -2.07 -6.17 18.18
N LEU A 29 -1.19 -6.04 19.18
CA LEU A 29 0.21 -5.71 18.97
C LEU A 29 0.96 -6.79 18.17
N LYS A 30 0.68 -8.07 18.44
CA LYS A 30 1.22 -9.21 17.69
C LYS A 30 0.86 -9.13 16.22
N LYS A 31 -0.41 -8.82 15.91
CA LYS A 31 -0.90 -8.64 14.53
C LYS A 31 -0.19 -7.47 13.83
N ASP A 32 -0.04 -6.34 14.51
CA ASP A 32 0.63 -5.16 13.93
C ASP A 32 2.11 -5.42 13.66
N VAL A 33 2.83 -6.03 14.61
CA VAL A 33 4.26 -6.37 14.43
C VAL A 33 4.45 -7.41 13.33
N HIS A 34 3.61 -8.44 13.30
CA HIS A 34 3.64 -9.42 12.22
C HIS A 34 3.39 -8.75 10.86
N TRP A 35 2.35 -7.92 10.75
CA TRP A 35 2.05 -7.19 9.52
C TRP A 35 3.21 -6.34 9.03
N ILE A 36 3.85 -5.57 9.92
CA ILE A 36 4.99 -4.73 9.56
C ILE A 36 6.16 -5.57 9.04
N SER A 37 6.37 -6.77 9.59
CA SER A 37 7.47 -7.65 9.21
C SER A 37 7.32 -8.31 7.83
N LEU A 38 6.12 -8.33 7.27
CA LEU A 38 5.86 -8.89 5.95
C LEU A 38 6.47 -8.01 4.85
N SER A 39 6.98 -8.64 3.79
CA SER A 39 7.35 -7.98 2.54
C SER A 39 6.14 -7.37 1.85
N ASP A 40 6.36 -6.43 0.93
CA ASP A 40 5.26 -5.82 0.16
C ASP A 40 4.50 -6.85 -0.68
N VAL A 41 5.20 -7.88 -1.19
CA VAL A 41 4.58 -9.01 -1.90
C VAL A 41 3.66 -9.81 -0.98
N GLU A 42 4.11 -10.18 0.22
CA GLU A 42 3.28 -10.91 1.19
C GLU A 42 2.06 -10.09 1.64
N LYS A 43 2.22 -8.76 1.80
CA LYS A 43 1.12 -7.84 2.11
C LYS A 43 0.11 -7.77 0.97
N LEU A 44 0.57 -7.73 -0.28
CA LEU A 44 -0.28 -7.79 -1.47
C LEU A 44 -1.06 -9.11 -1.55
N GLU A 45 -0.39 -10.24 -1.32
CA GLU A 45 -1.05 -11.55 -1.29
C GLU A 45 -2.12 -11.63 -0.21
N PHE A 46 -1.83 -11.13 0.99
CA PHE A 46 -2.81 -11.04 2.08
C PHE A 46 -4.03 -10.22 1.66
N ARG A 47 -3.83 -9.01 1.12
CA ARG A 47 -4.92 -8.13 0.67
C ARG A 47 -5.74 -8.74 -0.45
N THR A 48 -5.09 -9.42 -1.38
CA THR A 48 -5.76 -10.15 -2.47
C THR A 48 -6.67 -11.23 -1.89
N LYS A 49 -6.20 -12.01 -0.90
CA LYS A 49 -7.02 -13.03 -0.22
C LYS A 49 -8.21 -12.41 0.52
N GLU A 50 -8.01 -11.30 1.22
CA GLU A 50 -9.09 -10.59 1.91
C GLU A 50 -10.13 -10.03 0.93
N LEU A 51 -9.70 -9.46 -0.20
CA LEU A 51 -10.58 -9.01 -1.28
C LEU A 51 -11.40 -10.17 -1.86
N MET A 52 -10.77 -11.33 -2.10
CA MET A 52 -11.48 -12.53 -2.58
C MET A 52 -12.56 -12.99 -1.59
N LYS A 53 -12.29 -12.93 -0.28
CA LYS A 53 -13.32 -13.20 0.74
C LYS A 53 -14.48 -12.21 0.64
N LYS A 54 -14.22 -10.93 0.37
CA LYS A 54 -15.27 -9.92 0.17
C LYS A 54 -16.13 -10.21 -1.06
N TYR A 55 -15.55 -10.68 -2.16
CA TYR A 55 -16.34 -11.13 -3.31
C TYR A 55 -17.22 -12.35 -2.99
N ILE A 56 -16.70 -13.33 -2.23
CA ILE A 56 -17.47 -14.50 -1.80
C ILE A 56 -18.66 -14.09 -0.92
N PHE A 57 -18.44 -13.15 0.00
CA PHE A 57 -19.45 -12.64 0.92
C PHE A 57 -19.94 -11.24 0.54
N LYS A 58 -20.14 -10.97 -0.76
CA LYS A 58 -20.43 -9.62 -1.29
C LYS A 58 -21.59 -8.92 -0.60
N GLU A 59 -22.60 -9.67 -0.18
CA GLU A 59 -23.80 -9.14 0.48
C GLU A 59 -23.51 -8.48 1.84
N ALA A 60 -22.36 -8.79 2.45
CA ALA A 60 -21.92 -8.21 3.71
C ALA A 60 -21.13 -6.89 3.55
N TYR A 61 -20.86 -6.46 2.31
CA TYR A 61 -20.02 -5.31 2.00
C TYR A 61 -20.72 -4.38 1.00
N SER A 62 -20.41 -3.08 1.04
CA SER A 62 -20.86 -2.19 -0.03
C SER A 62 -20.02 -2.42 -1.28
N ASP A 63 -20.65 -2.31 -2.45
CA ASP A 63 -19.96 -2.38 -3.74
C ASP A 63 -18.82 -1.36 -3.83
N LEU A 64 -19.01 -0.18 -3.22
CA LEU A 64 -18.00 0.88 -3.18
C LEU A 64 -16.73 0.45 -2.42
N ILE A 65 -16.86 -0.29 -1.31
CA ILE A 65 -15.69 -0.84 -0.58
C ILE A 65 -14.96 -1.86 -1.45
N ILE A 66 -15.70 -2.74 -2.13
CA ILE A 66 -15.10 -3.78 -2.97
C ILE A 66 -14.31 -3.14 -4.12
N LEU A 67 -14.92 -2.20 -4.85
CA LEU A 67 -14.28 -1.49 -5.97
C LEU A 67 -13.05 -0.70 -5.53
N TYR A 68 -13.15 -0.03 -4.38
CA TYR A 68 -12.02 0.71 -3.81
C TYR A 68 -10.85 -0.23 -3.48
N GLU A 69 -11.11 -1.31 -2.75
CA GLU A 69 -10.04 -2.23 -2.35
C GLU A 69 -9.47 -3.01 -3.52
N GLU A 70 -10.29 -3.35 -4.53
CA GLU A 70 -9.82 -3.90 -5.81
C GLU A 70 -8.83 -2.94 -6.49
N SER A 71 -9.19 -1.65 -6.59
CA SER A 71 -8.32 -0.62 -7.18
C SER A 71 -7.03 -0.46 -6.38
N ILE A 72 -7.09 -0.54 -5.05
CA ILE A 72 -5.91 -0.48 -4.17
C ILE A 72 -5.00 -1.69 -4.40
N VAL A 73 -5.54 -2.91 -4.47
CA VAL A 73 -4.77 -4.13 -4.73
C VAL A 73 -4.08 -4.03 -6.09
N LYS A 74 -4.81 -3.57 -7.12
CA LYS A 74 -4.23 -3.33 -8.45
C LYS A 74 -3.12 -2.28 -8.41
N LEU A 75 -3.34 -1.15 -7.74
CA LEU A 75 -2.34 -0.09 -7.61
C LEU A 75 -1.08 -0.61 -6.91
N ASN A 76 -1.25 -1.34 -5.79
CA ASN A 76 -0.15 -1.89 -5.01
C ASN A 76 0.72 -2.83 -5.86
N LYS A 77 0.09 -3.68 -6.67
CA LYS A 77 0.77 -4.54 -7.64
C LYS A 77 1.60 -3.73 -8.64
N LEU A 78 0.99 -2.75 -9.31
CA LEU A 78 1.66 -1.91 -10.32
C LEU A 78 2.83 -1.12 -9.71
N MET A 79 2.70 -0.64 -8.48
CA MET A 79 3.79 0.04 -7.77
C MET A 79 4.96 -0.89 -7.46
N ILE A 80 4.70 -2.13 -7.02
CA ILE A 80 5.75 -3.13 -6.77
C ILE A 80 6.48 -3.45 -8.09
N GLU A 81 5.73 -3.71 -9.16
CA GLU A 81 6.29 -3.99 -10.50
C GLU A 81 7.15 -2.83 -10.99
N PHE A 82 6.63 -1.59 -10.92
CA PHE A 82 7.39 -0.40 -11.29
C PHE A 82 8.67 -0.25 -10.48
N LEU A 83 8.60 -0.38 -9.14
CA LEU A 83 9.76 -0.23 -8.25
C LEU A 83 10.84 -1.29 -8.51
N ASP A 84 10.44 -2.51 -8.87
CA ASP A 84 11.35 -3.59 -9.25
C ASP A 84 12.04 -3.27 -10.59
N GLU A 85 11.28 -2.84 -11.60
CA GLU A 85 11.82 -2.47 -12.92
C GLU A 85 12.81 -1.29 -12.85
N VAL A 86 12.56 -0.30 -12.00
CA VAL A 86 13.44 0.87 -11.81
C VAL A 86 14.49 0.67 -10.71
N SER A 87 14.58 -0.52 -10.10
CA SER A 87 15.51 -0.80 -9.00
C SER A 87 16.98 -0.63 -9.41
N SER A 88 17.29 -1.02 -10.65
CA SER A 88 18.62 -0.96 -11.26
C SER A 88 19.05 0.45 -11.71
N VAL A 89 18.12 1.41 -11.76
CA VAL A 89 18.42 2.79 -12.12
C VAL A 89 19.19 3.43 -10.96
N VAL A 90 20.50 3.58 -11.14
CA VAL A 90 21.40 4.25 -10.20
C VAL A 90 21.41 5.74 -10.50
N PHE A 91 20.88 6.54 -9.59
CA PHE A 91 20.91 7.98 -9.69
C PHE A 91 22.26 8.53 -9.20
N ASN A 92 22.98 9.24 -10.06
CA ASN A 92 24.21 9.96 -9.69
C ASN A 92 24.02 11.47 -9.94
N HIS A 93 24.01 12.26 -8.87
CA HIS A 93 23.74 13.69 -8.90
C HIS A 93 24.58 14.49 -9.92
N GLU A 94 25.77 14.02 -10.28
CA GLU A 94 26.69 14.75 -11.17
C GLU A 94 26.46 14.47 -12.67
N ASN A 95 25.84 13.34 -13.03
CA ASN A 95 25.73 12.88 -14.43
C ASN A 95 24.30 12.54 -14.87
N THR A 96 23.29 12.81 -14.03
CA THR A 96 21.91 12.43 -14.36
C THR A 96 21.25 13.45 -15.26
N SER A 97 20.63 13.00 -16.36
CA SER A 97 19.82 13.84 -17.24
C SER A 97 18.56 14.36 -16.53
N GLY A 98 17.92 15.38 -17.11
CA GLY A 98 16.67 15.93 -16.59
C GLY A 98 15.58 14.87 -16.47
N GLU A 99 15.40 14.04 -17.50
CA GLU A 99 14.36 12.99 -17.54
C GLU A 99 14.60 11.90 -16.49
N GLU A 100 15.85 11.46 -16.33
CA GLU A 100 16.22 10.47 -15.30
C GLU A 100 16.01 11.02 -13.88
N PHE A 101 16.19 12.33 -13.67
CA PHE A 101 15.85 12.97 -12.40
C PHE A 101 14.34 12.98 -12.13
N VAL A 102 13.53 13.21 -13.15
CA VAL A 102 12.06 13.12 -13.01
C VAL A 102 11.64 11.68 -12.70
N LEU A 103 12.22 10.68 -13.38
CA LEU A 103 11.97 9.27 -13.08
C LEU A 103 12.37 8.91 -11.64
N PHE A 104 13.51 9.43 -11.17
CA PHE A 104 13.94 9.25 -9.78
C PHE A 104 12.94 9.87 -8.79
N ARG A 105 12.39 11.06 -9.08
CA ARG A 105 11.32 11.65 -8.26
C ARG A 105 10.09 10.75 -8.22
N LEU A 106 9.65 10.22 -9.36
CA LEU A 106 8.52 9.30 -9.44
C LEU A 106 8.76 8.06 -8.59
N LYS A 107 9.92 7.40 -8.76
CA LYS A 107 10.35 6.24 -7.98
C LYS A 107 10.20 6.48 -6.47
N ASN A 108 10.69 7.61 -5.97
CA ASN A 108 10.61 7.93 -4.55
C ASN A 108 9.16 8.19 -4.08
N MET A 109 8.35 8.89 -4.88
CA MET A 109 6.95 9.13 -4.52
C MET A 109 6.13 7.83 -4.49
N ILE A 110 6.36 6.94 -5.46
CA ILE A 110 5.71 5.62 -5.50
C ILE A 110 6.16 4.75 -4.32
N TYR A 111 7.45 4.77 -3.95
CA TYR A 111 7.93 4.08 -2.74
C TYR A 111 7.24 4.59 -1.47
N ILE A 112 7.13 5.91 -1.31
CA ILE A 112 6.46 6.53 -0.15
C ILE A 112 4.98 6.16 -0.12
N GLU A 113 4.30 6.17 -1.26
CA GLU A 113 2.88 5.77 -1.37
C GLU A 113 2.69 4.31 -0.99
N LEU A 114 3.51 3.40 -1.54
CA LEU A 114 3.47 1.98 -1.21
C LEU A 114 3.67 1.75 0.28
N PHE A 115 4.65 2.44 0.88
CA PHE A 115 4.89 2.39 2.33
C PHE A 115 3.69 2.90 3.12
N ALA A 116 3.10 4.04 2.75
CA ALA A 116 1.95 4.63 3.43
C ALA A 116 0.72 3.69 3.37
N LEU A 117 0.45 3.14 2.19
CA LEU A 117 -0.58 2.14 1.98
C LEU A 117 -0.37 0.92 2.86
N ASN A 118 0.85 0.38 2.88
CA ASN A 118 1.22 -0.85 3.59
C ASN A 118 1.51 -0.65 5.09
N LYS A 119 1.47 0.58 5.60
CA LYS A 119 1.70 0.89 7.02
C LYS A 119 0.68 0.26 7.95
N ARG A 120 -0.56 0.07 7.49
CA ARG A 120 -1.66 -0.47 8.29
C ARG A 120 -2.25 -1.72 7.64
N LEU A 121 -2.65 -2.66 8.48
CA LEU A 121 -3.38 -3.86 8.07
C LEU A 121 -4.73 -3.51 7.45
N ASN A 122 -5.46 -2.58 8.08
CA ASN A 122 -6.78 -2.16 7.64
C ASN A 122 -6.70 -0.89 6.77
N LEU A 123 -7.14 -1.03 5.51
CA LEU A 123 -7.14 0.02 4.49
C LEU A 123 -7.96 1.26 4.85
N LYS A 124 -8.96 1.13 5.75
CA LYS A 124 -9.70 2.29 6.28
C LYS A 124 -8.79 3.33 6.95
N TYR A 125 -7.66 2.89 7.48
CA TYR A 125 -6.69 3.74 8.18
C TYR A 125 -5.41 3.99 7.37
N SER A 126 -5.37 3.53 6.12
CA SER A 126 -4.26 3.82 5.22
C SER A 126 -4.36 5.27 4.73
N GLY A 127 -3.22 5.95 4.70
CA GLY A 127 -3.10 7.25 4.05
C GLY A 127 -2.68 7.07 2.59
N HIS A 128 -2.99 8.09 1.79
CA HIS A 128 -2.52 8.24 0.42
C HIS A 128 -1.67 9.50 0.31
N VAL A 129 -0.64 9.44 -0.52
CA VAL A 129 0.07 10.59 -1.06
C VAL A 129 -0.90 11.38 -1.92
N LEU A 130 -0.78 12.70 -1.84
CA LEU A 130 -1.56 13.64 -2.62
C LEU A 130 -1.26 13.51 -4.11
N PHE A 131 -2.04 12.67 -4.80
CA PHE A 131 -1.83 12.38 -6.22
C PHE A 131 -1.83 13.64 -7.07
N GLU A 132 -2.88 14.45 -6.94
CA GLU A 132 -3.15 15.61 -7.79
C GLU A 132 -2.06 16.68 -7.63
N GLU A 133 -1.62 16.94 -6.40
CA GLU A 133 -0.62 17.97 -6.10
C GLU A 133 0.83 17.50 -6.27
N VAL A 134 1.11 16.20 -6.09
CA VAL A 134 2.50 15.70 -5.98
C VAL A 134 2.87 14.73 -7.09
N VAL A 135 2.02 13.74 -7.37
CA VAL A 135 2.40 12.60 -8.24
C VAL A 135 2.02 12.86 -9.70
N GLU A 136 0.82 13.39 -9.96
CA GLU A 136 0.34 13.70 -11.31
C GLU A 136 1.26 14.68 -12.07
N PRO A 137 1.80 15.75 -11.47
CA PRO A 137 2.76 16.60 -12.15
C PRO A 137 4.00 15.85 -12.64
N ILE A 138 4.48 14.86 -11.88
CA ILE A 138 5.65 14.05 -12.25
C ILE A 138 5.31 13.15 -13.45
N PHE A 139 4.10 12.57 -13.49
CA PHE A 139 3.63 11.84 -14.67
C PHE A 139 3.56 12.73 -15.91
N ASN A 140 3.09 13.98 -15.79
CA ASN A 140 3.04 14.93 -16.91
C ASN A 140 4.44 15.28 -17.43
N GLU A 141 5.42 15.44 -16.54
CA GLU A 141 6.82 15.68 -16.92
C GLU A 141 7.41 14.49 -17.71
N LEU A 142 6.95 13.26 -17.44
CA LEU A 142 7.43 12.05 -18.12
C LEU A 142 6.63 11.68 -19.37
N GLU A 143 5.43 12.21 -19.58
CA GLU A 143 4.45 11.74 -20.59
C GLU A 143 5.02 11.61 -22.01
N ASN A 144 5.96 12.47 -22.39
CA ASN A 144 6.59 12.48 -23.72
C ASN A 144 8.02 11.87 -23.73
N THR A 145 8.42 11.18 -22.68
CA THR A 145 9.75 10.55 -22.54
C THR A 145 9.68 9.07 -22.87
N THR A 146 10.83 8.47 -23.22
CA THR A 146 10.93 7.02 -23.46
C THR A 146 10.59 6.20 -22.21
N PHE A 147 10.81 6.75 -21.01
CA PHE A 147 10.49 6.09 -19.75
C PHE A 147 8.99 5.84 -19.57
N TYR A 148 8.13 6.71 -20.10
CA TYR A 148 6.68 6.58 -19.92
C TYR A 148 6.13 5.33 -20.61
N GLU A 149 6.58 5.07 -21.83
CA GLU A 149 6.26 3.85 -22.57
C GLU A 149 6.98 2.64 -22.00
N GLN A 150 8.29 2.77 -21.73
CA GLN A 150 9.14 1.68 -21.22
C GLN A 150 8.56 1.06 -19.94
N TYR A 151 8.15 1.89 -18.98
CA TYR A 151 7.62 1.45 -17.69
C TYR A 151 6.09 1.46 -17.62
N LYS A 152 5.41 1.58 -18.76
CA LYS A 152 3.93 1.55 -18.86
C LYS A 152 3.23 2.46 -17.86
N LEU A 153 3.75 3.68 -17.70
CA LEU A 153 3.33 4.62 -16.65
C LEU A 153 1.86 5.03 -16.75
N GLN A 154 1.26 4.89 -17.93
CA GLN A 154 -0.17 5.11 -18.15
C GLN A 154 -1.05 4.23 -17.25
N ASP A 155 -0.76 2.92 -17.16
CA ASP A 155 -1.57 1.99 -16.37
C ASP A 155 -1.50 2.31 -14.86
N LEU A 156 -0.31 2.71 -14.40
CA LEU A 156 -0.09 3.15 -13.03
C LEU A 156 -0.84 4.45 -12.75
N ARG A 157 -0.74 5.44 -13.65
CA ARG A 157 -1.43 6.74 -13.55
C ARG A 157 -2.95 6.59 -13.50
N ASP A 158 -3.53 5.81 -14.40
CA ASP A 158 -4.97 5.61 -14.48
C ASP A 158 -5.51 4.85 -13.26
N THR A 159 -4.78 3.84 -12.80
CA THR A 159 -5.16 3.11 -11.58
C THR A 159 -5.11 4.02 -10.36
N TYR A 160 -4.12 4.91 -10.27
CA TYR A 160 -4.03 5.89 -9.19
C TYR A 160 -5.24 6.84 -9.20
N LYS A 161 -5.61 7.38 -10.37
CA LYS A 161 -6.81 8.22 -10.53
C LYS A 161 -8.08 7.51 -10.05
N SER A 162 -8.26 6.24 -10.44
CA SER A 162 -9.39 5.42 -10.00
C SER A 162 -9.42 5.27 -8.47
N VAL A 163 -8.27 5.00 -7.85
CA VAL A 163 -8.17 4.92 -6.38
C VAL A 163 -8.59 6.24 -5.73
N LEU A 164 -8.10 7.37 -6.23
CA LEU A 164 -8.41 8.69 -5.67
C LEU A 164 -9.90 9.03 -5.82
N ASP A 165 -10.49 8.79 -6.99
CA ASP A 165 -11.90 9.04 -7.24
C ASP A 165 -12.81 8.19 -6.33
N LEU A 166 -12.41 6.96 -6.06
CA LEU A 166 -13.10 6.07 -5.12
C LEU A 166 -12.88 6.52 -3.66
N TYR A 167 -11.66 6.94 -3.31
CA TYR A 167 -11.33 7.46 -1.98
C TYR A 167 -12.16 8.71 -1.62
N LYS A 168 -12.33 9.64 -2.58
CA LYS A 168 -13.15 10.86 -2.42
C LYS A 168 -14.63 10.57 -2.14
N LYS A 169 -15.11 9.39 -2.50
CA LYS A 169 -16.48 8.94 -2.18
C LYS A 169 -16.61 8.38 -0.76
N ASP A 170 -15.53 8.38 0.02
CA ASP A 170 -15.44 7.92 1.40
C ASP A 170 -16.00 6.50 1.59
N PRO A 171 -15.34 5.48 1.01
CA PRO A 171 -15.86 4.11 0.89
C PRO A 171 -16.18 3.47 2.25
N TYR A 172 -15.54 3.93 3.32
CA TYR A 172 -15.70 3.38 4.67
C TYR A 172 -16.62 4.22 5.57
N LYS A 173 -17.24 5.28 5.05
CA LYS A 173 -18.29 5.99 5.77
C LYS A 173 -19.51 5.08 5.88
N LYS A 174 -20.01 4.90 7.09
CA LYS A 174 -21.27 4.19 7.30
C LYS A 174 -22.39 4.99 6.64
N ASN A 175 -23.13 4.36 5.72
CA ASN A 175 -24.49 4.78 5.37
C ASN A 175 -25.43 4.52 6.55
#